data_AF-A0A8I1E9H9-F1
#
_entry.id   AF-A0A8I1E9H9-F1
#
_cell.length_a   1.000
_cell.length_b   1.000
_cell.length_c   1.000
_cell.angle_alpha   90.00
_cell.angle_beta   90.00
_cell.angle_gamma   90.00
#
_symmetry.space_group_name_H-M   'P 1'
#
loop_
_entity.id
_entity.type
_entity.pdbx_description
1 polymer ?
#
loop_
_entity_poly.entity_id
_entity_poly.type
_entity_poly.pdbx_seq_one_letter_code
_entity_poly.pdbx_strand_id
1 'polypeptide(L)'
;MLTTKQAQGPSTLTGWIDPLGLSCKKTNCPEGPYSVIVPRGGLAAHEAAGGHLMEKHVGRTNKQLLDRLKQEPNIPAASTFHDRASAELAISSVINENKTKIKNFLKGSNNQLVIIQKPKEPIGTSIKKKTTTPVPGKEIYLIIRRDKNMPNGYRIHTGFPNP
;
A
#
# COMPACT_ATOMS: atom_id res chain seq x y z
N MET A 1 27.72 44.38 26.87
CA MET A 1 26.58 43.49 27.15
C MET A 1 25.67 43.50 25.92
N LEU A 2 25.39 42.30 25.36
CA LEU A 2 24.13 41.84 24.72
C LEU A 2 23.48 42.75 23.64
N THR A 3 22.95 42.34 22.48
CA THR A 3 22.71 41.05 21.82
C THR A 3 22.16 41.38 20.41
N THR A 4 22.43 40.51 19.43
CA THR A 4 21.86 40.47 18.07
C THR A 4 20.34 40.26 18.04
N LYS A 5 19.62 40.78 17.03
CA LYS A 5 18.39 40.13 16.52
C LYS A 5 18.18 40.36 15.02
N GLN A 6 18.02 39.23 14.32
CA GLN A 6 17.46 39.08 12.97
C GLN A 6 15.97 39.48 12.94
N ALA A 7 15.48 39.90 11.78
CA ALA A 7 14.06 39.98 11.47
C ALA A 7 13.76 39.13 10.22
N GLN A 8 13.16 37.97 10.45
CA GLN A 8 12.48 37.15 9.45
C GLN A 8 10.98 37.52 9.53
N GLY A 9 10.39 38.03 8.45
CA GLY A 9 8.96 38.36 8.39
C GLY A 9 8.06 37.11 8.31
N PRO A 10 6.87 37.11 8.93
CA PRO A 10 5.92 36.00 8.86
C PRO A 10 4.95 36.17 7.69
N SER A 11 4.66 35.09 6.94
CA SER A 11 3.43 34.98 6.15
C SER A 11 2.59 33.83 6.71
N THR A 12 1.42 34.21 7.21
CA THR A 12 0.40 33.40 7.89
C THR A 12 -0.39 32.56 6.89
N LEU A 13 -0.43 31.22 7.08
CA LEU A 13 -1.45 30.37 6.48
C LEU A 13 -2.63 30.27 7.46
N THR A 14 -3.79 30.72 7.02
CA THR A 14 -5.06 30.75 7.76
C THR A 14 -5.49 29.33 8.15
N GLY A 15 -5.66 29.09 9.45
CA GLY A 15 -6.01 27.78 10.00
C GLY A 15 -7.46 27.40 9.70
N TRP A 16 -7.67 26.15 9.28
CA TRP A 16 -8.98 25.51 9.28
C TRP A 16 -9.34 25.09 10.70
N ILE A 17 -10.51 25.49 11.18
CA ILE A 17 -11.06 25.10 12.49
C ILE A 17 -11.95 23.87 12.30
N ASP A 18 -11.73 22.83 13.10
CA ASP A 18 -12.58 21.64 13.13
C ASP A 18 -13.91 21.90 13.89
N PRO A 19 -14.98 21.13 13.63
CA PRO A 19 -16.26 21.29 14.33
C PRO A 19 -16.24 20.84 15.80
N LEU A 20 -15.09 20.40 16.33
CA LEU A 20 -14.91 20.01 17.73
C LEU A 20 -14.14 21.05 18.56
N GLY A 21 -13.68 22.14 17.95
CA GLY A 21 -13.07 23.27 18.66
C GLY A 21 -11.65 23.00 19.19
N LEU A 22 -10.92 22.01 18.68
CA LEU A 22 -9.55 21.75 19.11
C LEU A 22 -8.54 22.47 18.19
N SER A 23 -8.02 23.60 18.68
CA SER A 23 -6.84 24.24 18.10
C SER A 23 -5.59 23.41 18.44
N CYS A 24 -5.18 22.50 17.55
CA CYS A 24 -3.91 21.76 17.71
C CYS A 24 -2.74 22.74 17.50
N LYS A 25 -2.21 23.31 18.59
CA LYS A 25 -0.87 23.90 18.62
C LYS A 25 0.15 22.76 18.50
N LYS A 26 1.15 22.96 17.65
CA LYS A 26 2.08 22.00 17.02
C LYS A 26 2.93 21.08 17.94
N THR A 27 2.58 20.82 19.19
CA THR A 27 3.49 20.06 20.10
C THR A 27 2.85 19.03 21.02
N ASN A 28 1.56 18.70 20.92
CA ASN A 28 1.00 17.52 21.60
C ASN A 28 -0.44 17.22 21.11
N CYS A 29 -0.57 16.72 19.88
CA CYS A 29 -1.78 15.98 19.53
C CYS A 29 -1.52 14.53 19.98
N PRO A 30 -2.40 13.89 20.77
CA PRO A 30 -2.22 12.50 21.15
C PRO A 30 -2.13 11.66 19.87
N GLU A 31 -1.01 10.98 19.67
CA GLU A 31 -0.80 10.09 18.54
C GLU A 31 -1.79 8.93 18.65
N GLY A 32 -2.97 9.11 18.07
CA GLY A 32 -3.86 7.99 17.76
C GLY A 32 -3.10 7.02 16.85
N PRO A 33 -3.46 5.72 16.83
CA PRO A 33 -2.71 4.73 16.07
C PRO A 33 -2.66 5.12 14.59
N TYR A 34 -1.51 5.60 14.13
CA TYR A 34 -1.30 5.88 12.71
C TYR A 34 -1.20 4.54 11.97
N SER A 35 -2.07 4.33 10.99
CA SER A 35 -1.90 3.22 10.06
C SER A 35 -0.71 3.51 9.14
N VAL A 36 0.20 2.55 9.00
CA VAL A 36 1.28 2.65 8.01
C VAL A 36 0.66 2.67 6.62
N ILE A 37 0.99 3.68 5.81
CA ILE A 37 0.48 3.85 4.45
C ILE A 37 1.62 3.62 3.47
N VAL A 38 1.32 2.98 2.33
CA VAL A 38 2.26 2.86 1.22
C VAL A 38 2.76 4.26 0.81
N PRO A 39 4.06 4.43 0.52
CA PRO A 39 4.61 5.74 0.18
C PRO A 39 3.84 6.43 -0.96
N ARG A 40 3.68 7.76 -0.84
CA ARG A 40 3.16 8.67 -1.89
C ARG A 40 1.66 8.56 -2.17
N GLY A 41 0.88 8.51 -1.10
CA GLY A 41 -0.58 8.57 -1.16
C GLY A 41 -1.27 7.23 -1.02
N GLY A 42 -0.55 6.18 -0.61
CA GLY A 42 -1.10 4.87 -0.33
C GLY A 42 -1.46 4.08 -1.59
N LEU A 43 -2.09 2.94 -1.37
CA LEU A 43 -2.62 2.10 -2.43
C LEU A 43 -3.64 2.84 -3.30
N ALA A 44 -4.39 3.81 -2.75
CA ALA A 44 -5.32 4.64 -3.50
C ALA A 44 -4.65 5.44 -4.62
N ALA A 45 -3.51 6.08 -4.36
CA ALA A 45 -2.77 6.80 -5.39
C ALA A 45 -2.25 5.84 -6.48
N HIS A 46 -1.84 4.64 -6.10
CA HIS A 46 -1.39 3.63 -7.05
C HIS A 46 -2.53 3.05 -7.90
N GLU A 47 -3.75 2.94 -7.37
CA GLU A 47 -4.93 2.58 -8.15
C GLU A 47 -5.37 3.68 -9.11
N ALA A 48 -5.33 4.94 -8.68
CA ALA A 48 -5.56 6.08 -9.55
C ALA A 48 -4.56 6.12 -10.73
N ALA A 49 -3.34 5.60 -10.53
CA ALA A 49 -2.33 5.42 -11.58
C ALA A 49 -2.52 4.11 -12.41
N GLY A 50 -3.67 3.43 -12.28
CA GLY A 50 -4.01 2.23 -13.03
C GLY A 50 -3.56 0.92 -12.38
N GLY A 51 -3.21 0.92 -11.09
CA GLY A 51 -3.13 -0.28 -10.25
C GLY A 51 -4.52 -0.82 -9.89
N HIS A 52 -4.58 -2.01 -9.29
CA HIS A 52 -5.87 -2.62 -8.92
C HIS A 52 -5.75 -3.54 -7.68
N LEU A 53 -4.87 -3.19 -6.74
CA LEU A 53 -4.63 -3.99 -5.54
C LEU A 53 -5.86 -4.00 -4.61
N MET A 54 -6.37 -2.83 -4.25
CA MET A 54 -7.54 -2.71 -3.37
C MET A 54 -8.80 -3.23 -4.04
N GLU A 55 -9.00 -2.89 -5.31
CA GLU A 55 -10.15 -3.32 -6.10
C GLU A 55 -10.25 -4.84 -6.22
N LYS A 56 -9.12 -5.55 -6.36
CA LYS A 56 -9.16 -7.00 -6.59
C LYS A 56 -8.81 -7.85 -5.38
N HIS A 57 -8.11 -7.29 -4.38
CA HIS A 57 -7.44 -8.07 -3.34
C HIS A 57 -7.59 -7.51 -1.92
N VAL A 58 -8.52 -6.60 -1.66
CA VAL A 58 -8.80 -6.13 -0.29
C VAL A 58 -10.25 -6.37 0.07
N GLY A 59 -10.49 -6.95 1.27
CA GLY A 59 -11.81 -7.11 1.86
C GLY A 59 -12.77 -8.02 1.08
N ARG A 60 -12.26 -8.96 0.28
CA ARG A 60 -13.11 -9.87 -0.51
C ARG A 60 -13.64 -11.00 0.35
N THR A 61 -14.91 -11.34 0.15
CA THR A 61 -15.52 -12.52 0.76
C THR A 61 -15.09 -13.80 0.04
N ASN A 62 -15.17 -14.95 0.72
CA ASN A 62 -14.90 -16.25 0.09
C ASN A 62 -15.76 -16.48 -1.16
N LYS A 63 -17.03 -16.07 -1.14
CA LYS A 63 -17.92 -16.14 -2.31
C LYS A 63 -17.36 -15.33 -3.48
N GLN A 64 -16.94 -14.08 -3.25
CA GLN A 64 -16.33 -13.24 -4.30
C GLN A 64 -15.02 -13.83 -4.86
N LEU A 65 -14.19 -14.46 -4.01
CA LEU A 65 -12.98 -15.15 -4.46
C LEU A 65 -13.32 -16.36 -5.37
N LEU A 66 -14.32 -17.16 -4.98
CA LEU A 66 -14.80 -18.28 -5.79
C LEU A 66 -15.42 -17.83 -7.11
N ASP A 67 -16.20 -16.75 -7.09
CA ASP A 67 -16.80 -16.21 -8.32
C ASP A 67 -15.73 -15.65 -9.26
N ARG A 68 -14.68 -15.01 -8.72
CA ARG A 68 -13.52 -14.61 -9.52
C ARG A 68 -12.82 -15.79 -10.18
N LEU A 69 -12.64 -16.91 -9.46
CA LEU A 69 -12.05 -18.13 -10.04
C LEU A 69 -12.87 -18.71 -11.20
N LYS A 70 -14.18 -18.48 -11.22
CA LYS A 70 -15.06 -18.86 -12.34
C LYS A 70 -14.96 -17.86 -13.50
N GLN A 71 -14.93 -16.56 -13.20
CA GLN A 71 -14.91 -15.48 -14.20
C GLN A 71 -13.55 -15.31 -14.88
N GLU A 72 -12.45 -15.52 -14.15
CA GLU A 72 -11.08 -15.41 -14.65
C GLU A 72 -10.46 -16.83 -14.74
N PRO A 73 -10.80 -17.67 -15.74
CA PRO A 73 -10.41 -19.08 -15.77
C PRO A 73 -8.89 -19.29 -15.87
N ASN A 74 -8.10 -18.27 -16.16
CA ASN A 74 -6.64 -18.40 -16.28
C ASN A 74 -5.90 -18.19 -14.96
N ILE A 75 -6.57 -17.78 -13.88
CA ILE A 75 -5.89 -17.58 -12.59
C ILE A 75 -5.82 -18.88 -11.77
N PRO A 76 -4.67 -19.21 -11.16
CA PRO A 76 -4.51 -20.44 -10.37
C PRO A 76 -5.09 -20.33 -8.95
N ALA A 77 -5.28 -19.11 -8.45
CA ALA A 77 -5.85 -18.81 -7.14
C ALA A 77 -6.46 -17.40 -7.12
N ALA A 78 -7.40 -17.17 -6.22
CA ALA A 78 -7.93 -15.85 -5.89
C ALA A 78 -7.69 -15.59 -4.40
N SER A 79 -7.27 -14.38 -4.05
CA SER A 79 -6.86 -14.06 -2.69
C SER A 79 -7.14 -12.61 -2.32
N THR A 80 -7.17 -12.36 -1.01
CA THR A 80 -7.49 -11.07 -0.42
C THR A 80 -6.73 -10.83 0.88
N PHE A 81 -6.30 -9.59 1.09
CA PHE A 81 -6.02 -9.06 2.41
C PHE A 81 -7.34 -8.88 3.18
N HIS A 82 -7.28 -8.94 4.51
CA HIS A 82 -8.46 -8.80 5.37
C HIS A 82 -9.11 -7.42 5.24
N ASP A 83 -8.27 -6.38 5.22
CA ASP A 83 -8.70 -4.99 5.17
C ASP A 83 -7.59 -4.12 4.55
N ARG A 84 -7.92 -2.84 4.31
CA ARG A 84 -7.02 -1.89 3.67
C ARG A 84 -5.80 -1.58 4.53
N ALA A 85 -5.95 -1.44 5.85
CA ALA A 85 -4.83 -1.11 6.73
C ALA A 85 -3.81 -2.26 6.76
N SER A 86 -4.28 -3.51 6.85
CA SER A 86 -3.45 -4.71 6.75
C SER A 86 -2.71 -4.79 5.40
N ALA A 87 -3.39 -4.46 4.30
CA ALA A 87 -2.76 -4.42 2.98
C ALA A 87 -1.69 -3.33 2.87
N GLU A 88 -2.00 -2.10 3.30
CA GLU A 88 -1.07 -0.97 3.27
C GLU A 88 0.18 -1.27 4.11
N LEU A 89 0.02 -1.80 5.31
CA LEU A 89 1.12 -2.18 6.20
C LEU A 89 2.01 -3.24 5.55
N ALA A 90 1.42 -4.31 5.03
CA ALA A 90 2.15 -5.42 4.43
C ALA A 90 2.93 -4.99 3.19
N ILE A 91 2.30 -4.25 2.28
CA ILE A 91 2.95 -3.76 1.06
C ILE A 91 4.03 -2.72 1.39
N SER A 92 3.82 -1.89 2.41
CA SER A 92 4.85 -0.96 2.90
C SER A 92 6.08 -1.69 3.43
N SER A 93 5.90 -2.75 4.21
CA SER A 93 7.01 -3.62 4.66
C SER A 93 7.75 -4.22 3.47
N VAL A 94 7.02 -4.78 2.48
CA VAL A 94 7.64 -5.35 1.27
C VAL A 94 8.47 -4.32 0.51
N ILE A 95 7.95 -3.12 0.29
CA ILE A 95 8.68 -2.04 -0.38
C ILE A 95 9.91 -1.64 0.43
N ASN A 96 9.77 -1.51 1.75
CA ASN A 96 10.85 -1.07 2.62
C ASN A 96 12.03 -2.04 2.65
N GLU A 97 11.74 -3.34 2.69
CA GLU A 97 12.76 -4.40 2.72
C GLU A 97 13.40 -4.62 1.34
N ASN A 98 12.73 -4.20 0.26
CA ASN A 98 13.20 -4.40 -1.11
C ASN A 98 13.67 -3.11 -1.82
N LYS A 99 13.94 -2.02 -1.08
CA LYS A 99 14.34 -0.71 -1.63
C LYS A 99 15.47 -0.81 -2.66
N THR A 100 16.52 -1.58 -2.37
CA THR A 100 17.66 -1.76 -3.28
C THR A 100 17.25 -2.46 -4.58
N LYS A 101 16.42 -3.50 -4.49
CA LYS A 101 15.90 -4.24 -5.66
C LYS A 101 15.06 -3.32 -6.55
N ILE A 102 14.20 -2.50 -5.93
CA ILE A 102 13.36 -1.52 -6.64
C ILE A 102 14.22 -0.44 -7.30
N LYS A 103 15.23 0.09 -6.60
CA LYS A 103 16.16 1.08 -7.17
C LYS A 103 16.90 0.54 -8.38
N ASN A 104 17.39 -0.70 -8.31
CA ASN A 104 18.07 -1.36 -9.42
C ASN A 104 17.11 -1.61 -10.59
N PHE A 105 15.88 -2.05 -10.29
CA PHE A 105 14.83 -2.16 -11.29
C PHE A 105 14.59 -0.83 -12.00
N LEU A 106 14.45 0.30 -11.30
CA LEU A 106 14.20 1.60 -11.91
C LEU A 106 15.32 2.07 -12.84
N LYS A 107 16.57 1.65 -12.59
CA LYS A 107 17.73 1.96 -13.44
C LYS A 107 17.83 1.09 -14.70
N GLY A 108 17.18 -0.07 -14.70
CA GLY A 108 17.19 -1.00 -15.84
C GLY A 108 16.16 -0.66 -16.92
N SER A 109 15.95 -1.60 -17.84
CA SER A 109 14.98 -1.50 -18.96
C SER A 109 13.68 -2.29 -18.74
N ASN A 110 13.66 -3.30 -17.85
CA ASN A 110 12.50 -4.17 -17.61
C ASN A 110 11.24 -3.40 -17.17
N ASN A 111 10.09 -3.53 -17.84
CA ASN A 111 8.90 -2.72 -17.49
C ASN A 111 8.15 -3.16 -16.21
N GLN A 112 8.44 -4.35 -15.70
CA GLN A 112 7.78 -4.94 -14.54
C GLN A 112 8.79 -5.60 -13.61
N LEU A 113 8.57 -5.47 -12.30
CA LEU A 113 9.29 -6.21 -11.27
C LEU A 113 8.28 -6.98 -10.42
N VAL A 114 8.57 -8.25 -10.17
CA VAL A 114 7.86 -9.10 -9.23
C VAL A 114 8.73 -9.28 -7.99
N ILE A 115 8.12 -9.04 -6.83
CA ILE A 115 8.72 -9.27 -5.51
C ILE A 115 7.85 -10.30 -4.81
N ILE A 116 8.47 -11.37 -4.33
CA ILE A 116 7.82 -12.39 -3.52
C ILE A 116 8.45 -12.29 -2.15
N GLN A 117 7.64 -12.16 -1.12
CA GLN A 117 8.11 -12.03 0.25
C GLN A 117 7.28 -12.89 1.20
N LYS A 118 7.96 -13.58 2.12
CA LYS A 118 7.32 -14.30 3.22
C LYS A 118 7.17 -13.35 4.42
N PRO A 119 5.94 -12.96 4.80
CA PRO A 119 5.73 -12.24 6.05
C PRO A 119 6.02 -13.14 7.25
N LYS A 120 6.23 -12.54 8.43
CA LYS A 120 6.47 -13.29 9.67
C LYS A 120 5.28 -14.15 10.08
N GLU A 121 4.08 -13.61 9.87
CA GLU A 121 2.81 -14.30 10.10
C GLU A 121 2.02 -14.33 8.80
N PRO A 122 1.20 -15.38 8.57
CA PRO A 122 0.30 -15.43 7.42
C PRO A 122 -0.59 -14.19 7.37
N ILE A 123 -0.81 -13.67 6.16
CA ILE A 123 -1.65 -12.50 5.95
C ILE A 123 -2.72 -12.78 4.91
N GLY A 124 -3.97 -12.42 5.23
CA GLY A 124 -5.07 -12.58 4.32
C GLY A 124 -5.42 -14.04 4.05
N THR A 125 -6.18 -14.25 2.98
CA THR A 125 -6.77 -15.55 2.65
C THR A 125 -6.72 -15.78 1.15
N SER A 126 -6.50 -17.03 0.75
CA SER A 126 -6.43 -17.47 -0.64
C SER A 126 -7.30 -18.71 -0.84
N ILE A 127 -7.91 -18.84 -2.02
CA ILE A 127 -8.58 -20.07 -2.47
C ILE A 127 -7.91 -20.50 -3.77
N LYS A 128 -7.46 -21.76 -3.82
CA LYS A 128 -6.85 -22.34 -5.03
C LYS A 128 -7.94 -22.75 -6.01
N LYS A 129 -7.65 -22.66 -7.30
CA LYS A 129 -8.56 -23.14 -8.34
C LYS A 129 -8.91 -24.61 -8.11
N LYS A 130 -10.16 -25.00 -8.41
CA LYS A 130 -10.72 -26.34 -8.19
C LYS A 130 -10.90 -26.75 -6.72
N THR A 131 -10.61 -25.86 -5.77
CA THR A 131 -10.94 -26.04 -4.35
C THR A 131 -11.95 -25.00 -3.92
N THR A 132 -12.64 -25.26 -2.82
CA THR A 132 -13.52 -24.28 -2.15
C THR A 132 -13.00 -23.85 -0.78
N THR A 133 -11.97 -24.55 -0.27
CA THR A 133 -11.40 -24.32 1.06
C THR A 133 -10.47 -23.10 1.06
N PRO A 134 -10.74 -22.08 1.89
CA PRO A 134 -9.82 -20.98 2.11
C PRO A 134 -8.60 -21.43 2.89
N VAL A 135 -7.43 -20.93 2.49
CA VAL A 135 -6.14 -21.18 3.15
C VAL A 135 -5.43 -19.85 3.45
N PRO A 136 -4.60 -19.77 4.50
CA PRO A 136 -3.85 -18.56 4.82
C PRO A 136 -2.89 -18.16 3.71
N GLY A 137 -2.71 -16.85 3.48
CA GLY A 137 -1.67 -16.35 2.58
C GLY A 137 -0.30 -16.37 3.25
N LYS A 138 0.60 -17.25 2.81
CA LYS A 138 1.93 -17.46 3.38
C LYS A 138 3.03 -16.66 2.69
N GLU A 139 2.73 -16.10 1.53
CA GLU A 139 3.61 -15.23 0.77
C GLU A 139 2.83 -14.01 0.28
N ILE A 140 3.52 -12.91 0.03
CA ILE A 140 3.00 -11.72 -0.64
C ILE A 140 3.67 -11.63 -2.00
N TYR A 141 2.85 -11.63 -3.05
CA TYR A 141 3.29 -11.28 -4.40
C TYR A 141 3.01 -9.80 -4.60
N LEU A 142 4.05 -9.02 -4.87
CA LEU A 142 3.95 -7.61 -5.23
C LEU A 142 4.46 -7.42 -6.65
N ILE A 143 3.62 -6.87 -7.52
CA ILE A 143 3.97 -6.54 -8.90
C ILE A 143 4.01 -5.02 -9.01
N ILE A 144 5.18 -4.47 -9.34
CA ILE A 144 5.35 -3.06 -9.65
C ILE A 144 5.66 -2.87 -11.13
N ARG A 145 5.19 -1.76 -11.71
CA ARG A 145 5.46 -1.37 -13.09
C ARG A 145 6.03 0.03 -13.13
N ARG A 146 6.94 0.30 -14.07
CA ARG A 146 7.43 1.67 -14.27
C ARG A 146 6.28 2.57 -14.67
N ASP A 147 6.32 3.78 -14.13
CA ASP A 147 5.36 4.82 -14.43
C ASP A 147 6.04 6.17 -14.19
N LYS A 148 6.29 6.91 -15.28
CA LYS A 148 6.99 8.20 -15.24
C LYS A 148 6.12 9.31 -14.63
N ASN A 149 4.80 9.12 -14.61
CA ASN A 149 3.86 10.08 -14.03
C ASN A 149 3.77 9.91 -12.51
N MET A 150 4.19 8.75 -12.00
CA MET A 150 4.30 8.53 -10.57
C MET A 150 5.57 9.16 -10.02
N PRO A 151 5.50 9.86 -8.88
CA PRO A 151 6.66 10.56 -8.34
C PRO A 151 7.88 9.68 -7.95
N ASN A 152 7.69 8.36 -7.82
CA ASN A 152 8.76 7.39 -7.57
C ASN A 152 9.22 6.63 -8.83
N GLY A 153 8.69 7.00 -10.00
CA GLY A 153 9.00 6.31 -11.27
C GLY A 153 8.34 4.94 -11.42
N TYR A 154 7.50 4.52 -10.46
CA TYR A 154 6.72 3.29 -10.54
C TYR A 154 5.36 3.43 -9.87
N ARG A 155 4.46 2.53 -10.27
CA ARG A 155 3.21 2.24 -9.57
C ARG A 155 3.20 0.81 -9.07
N ILE A 156 2.49 0.58 -7.98
CA ILE A 156 2.06 -0.76 -7.59
C ILE A 156 0.97 -1.18 -8.57
N HIS A 157 1.28 -2.16 -9.41
CA HIS A 157 0.32 -2.66 -10.39
C HIS A 157 -0.75 -3.50 -9.71
N THR A 158 -0.31 -4.45 -8.89
CA THR A 158 -1.15 -5.26 -8.02
C THR A 158 -0.29 -5.89 -6.94
N GLY A 159 -0.93 -6.43 -5.91
CA GLY A 159 -0.27 -7.24 -4.89
C GLY A 159 -1.30 -8.07 -4.16
N PHE A 160 -0.91 -9.27 -3.74
CA PHE A 160 -1.88 -10.19 -3.14
C PHE A 160 -1.21 -11.28 -2.30
N PRO A 161 -1.92 -11.81 -1.30
CA PRO A 161 -1.46 -13.00 -0.58
C PRO A 161 -1.46 -14.23 -1.48
N ASN A 162 -0.51 -15.12 -1.28
CA ASN A 162 -0.37 -16.38 -1.99
C ASN A 162 -0.22 -17.53 -0.98
N PRO A 163 -0.90 -18.68 -1.18
CA PRO A 163 -0.96 -19.78 -0.22
C PRO A 163 0.28 -20.65 -0.12
#